data_AF-A0A419N3X7-F1
#
_entry.id   AF-A0A419N3X7-F1
#
_cell.length_a   1.000
_cell.length_b   1.000
_cell.length_c   1.000
_cell.angle_alpha   90.00
_cell.angle_beta   90.00
_cell.angle_gamma   90.00
#
_symmetry.space_group_name_H-M   'P 1'
#
loop_
_entity.id
_entity.type
_entity.pdbx_description
1 polymer ?
#
loop_
_entity_poly.entity_id
_entity_poly.type
_entity_poly.pdbx_seq_one_letter_code
_entity_poly.pdbx_strand_id
1 'polypeptide(L)'
;MHLIKNDYEYRVWMLNAYFFQDNIEGDKLLTDEEMDDFLFEYRPQEYPCLGSVTPSKESSLELDITFFYRDHISEWAKSMGLINTK
;
A
#
# COMPACT_ATOMS: atom_id res chain seq x y z
N MET A 1 -4.37 2.66 -6.21
CA MET A 1 -3.45 1.50 -6.34
C MET A 1 -2.20 1.90 -7.10
N HIS A 2 -1.03 1.40 -6.70
CA HIS A 2 0.26 1.68 -7.34
C HIS A 2 1.14 0.42 -7.36
N LEU A 3 1.88 0.19 -8.46
CA LEU A 3 2.85 -0.91 -8.54
C LEU A 3 4.16 -0.47 -7.88
N ILE A 4 4.50 -1.07 -6.76
CA ILE A 4 5.67 -0.74 -5.94
C ILE A 4 6.74 -1.80 -6.17
N LYS A 5 7.94 -1.38 -6.55
CA LYS A 5 9.00 -2.31 -6.99
C LYS A 5 10.12 -2.51 -5.98
N ASN A 6 10.24 -1.65 -4.97
CA ASN A 6 11.31 -1.68 -3.98
C ASN A 6 10.97 -0.80 -2.76
N ASP A 7 11.84 -0.84 -1.74
CA ASP A 7 11.67 -0.11 -0.47
C ASP A 7 11.59 1.41 -0.66
N TYR A 8 12.39 1.97 -1.57
CA TYR A 8 12.38 3.40 -1.84
C TYR A 8 11.03 3.85 -2.41
N GLU A 9 10.52 3.12 -3.41
CA GLU A 9 9.19 3.39 -3.98
C GLU A 9 8.07 3.23 -2.95
N TYR A 10 8.17 2.24 -2.04
CA TYR A 10 7.22 2.04 -0.96
C TYR A 10 7.15 3.25 -0.03
N ARG A 11 8.29 3.72 0.47
CA ARG A 11 8.36 4.88 1.38
C ARG A 11 7.76 6.12 0.74
N VAL A 12 8.14 6.41 -0.51
CA VAL A 12 7.60 7.55 -1.26
C VAL A 12 6.10 7.41 -1.49
N TRP A 13 5.63 6.21 -1.83
CA TRP A 13 4.21 5.96 -2.04
C TRP A 13 3.40 6.10 -0.76
N MET A 14 3.84 5.53 0.37
CA MET A 14 3.12 5.58 1.65
C MET A 14 2.95 7.03 2.12
N LEU A 15 4.01 7.82 2.06
CA LEU A 15 3.97 9.24 2.41
C LEU A 15 2.90 9.97 1.57
N ASN A 16 2.89 9.79 0.26
CA ASN A 16 1.93 10.48 -0.62
C ASN A 16 0.50 9.93 -0.50
N ALA A 17 0.33 8.62 -0.37
CA ALA A 17 -0.96 7.95 -0.47
C ALA A 17 -1.70 7.82 0.87
N TYR A 18 -0.99 7.83 1.99
CA TYR A 18 -1.57 7.68 3.33
C TYR A 18 -1.45 8.96 4.15
N PHE A 19 -0.27 9.58 4.18
CA PHE A 19 -0.01 10.74 5.05
C PHE A 19 -0.35 12.09 4.42
N PHE A 20 -0.18 12.26 3.11
CA PHE A 20 -0.36 13.55 2.42
C PHE A 20 -1.63 13.62 1.55
N GLN A 21 -2.67 12.83 1.87
CA GLN A 21 -3.96 13.00 1.18
C GLN A 21 -4.49 14.43 1.40
N ASP A 22 -4.83 15.11 0.31
CA ASP A 22 -5.49 16.43 0.24
C ASP A 22 -4.67 17.71 0.53
N ASN A 23 -3.32 17.69 0.51
CA ASN A 23 -2.48 18.89 0.74
C ASN A 23 -2.79 19.64 2.05
N ILE A 24 -3.55 19.02 2.95
CA ILE A 24 -3.65 19.48 4.32
C ILE A 24 -2.33 19.02 4.91
N GLU A 25 -1.41 19.96 5.13
CA GLU A 25 -0.31 19.80 6.09
C GLU A 25 -0.96 19.57 7.46
N GLY A 26 -1.59 18.41 7.64
CA GLY A 26 -1.83 17.89 8.96
C GLY A 26 -0.45 17.80 9.55
N ASP A 27 -0.17 18.65 10.55
CA ASP A 27 1.03 18.59 11.38
C ASP A 27 1.43 17.13 11.46
N LYS A 28 2.66 16.79 11.05
CA LYS A 28 3.19 15.44 11.18
C LYS A 28 2.89 14.97 12.61
N LEU A 29 1.81 14.21 12.79
CA LEU A 29 1.36 13.79 14.11
C LEU A 29 2.40 12.83 14.71
N LEU A 30 3.21 12.25 13.84
CA LEU A 30 4.34 11.39 14.15
C LEU A 30 5.65 12.17 14.03
N THR A 31 6.52 11.98 15.00
CA THR A 31 7.94 12.29 14.88
C THR A 31 8.60 11.47 13.76
N ASP A 32 9.81 11.86 13.34
CA ASP A 32 10.52 11.11 12.30
C ASP A 32 10.84 9.66 12.73
N GLU A 33 11.06 9.40 14.03
CA GLU A 33 11.26 8.05 14.58
C GLU A 33 9.97 7.22 14.51
N GLU A 34 8.85 7.76 14.96
CA GLU A 34 7.54 7.09 14.88
C GLU A 34 7.11 6.83 13.43
N MET A 35 7.48 7.72 12.51
CA MET A 35 7.26 7.54 11.08
C MET A 35 8.08 6.36 10.54
N ASP A 36 9.36 6.26 10.90
CA ASP A 36 10.22 5.16 10.45
C ASP A 36 9.76 3.80 11.01
N ASP A 37 9.35 3.77 12.28
CA ASP A 37 8.76 2.58 12.90
C ASP A 37 7.46 2.17 12.20
N PHE A 38 6.56 3.12 11.93
CA PHE A 38 5.33 2.85 11.19
C PHE A 38 5.62 2.31 9.78
N LEU A 39 6.50 2.97 9.03
CA LEU A 39 6.88 2.54 7.69
C LEU A 39 7.50 1.15 7.71
N PHE A 40 8.27 0.83 8.74
CA PHE A 40 8.81 -0.50 8.93
C PHE A 40 7.70 -1.51 9.20
N GLU A 41 6.83 -1.29 10.18
CA GLU A 41 5.76 -2.24 10.55
C GLU A 41 4.80 -2.54 9.39
N TYR A 42 4.43 -1.53 8.61
CA TYR A 42 3.47 -1.65 7.51
C TYR A 42 4.09 -1.99 6.15
N ARG A 43 5.39 -2.32 6.11
CA ARG A 43 6.06 -2.64 4.85
C ARG A 43 5.47 -3.89 4.19
N PRO A 44 5.43 -3.95 2.84
CA PRO A 44 5.07 -5.17 2.15
C PRO A 44 6.08 -6.29 2.45
N GLN A 45 5.58 -7.52 2.40
CA GLN A 45 6.39 -8.71 2.66
C GLN A 45 7.40 -8.98 1.54
N GLU A 46 7.04 -8.63 0.30
CA GLU A 46 7.88 -8.80 -0.88
C GLU A 46 7.58 -7.73 -1.94
N TYR A 47 8.56 -7.59 -2.85
CA TYR A 47 8.46 -6.74 -4.03
C TYR A 47 8.68 -7.57 -5.31
N PRO A 48 8.09 -7.17 -6.45
CA PRO A 48 7.12 -6.09 -6.60
C PRO A 48 5.73 -6.50 -6.08
N CYS A 49 4.98 -5.52 -5.58
CA CYS A 49 3.58 -5.70 -5.15
C CYS A 49 2.72 -4.51 -5.59
N LEU A 50 1.40 -4.69 -5.60
CA LEU A 50 0.44 -3.62 -5.84
C LEU A 50 -0.07 -3.09 -4.50
N GLY A 51 0.30 -1.87 -4.13
CA GLY A 51 -0.18 -1.21 -2.92
C GLY A 51 -1.48 -0.45 -3.16
N SER A 52 -2.39 -0.50 -2.18
CA SER A 52 -3.63 0.29 -2.16
C SER A 52 -3.87 0.88 -0.78
N VAL A 53 -4.37 2.10 -0.75
CA VAL A 53 -4.92 2.76 0.44
C VAL A 53 -6.38 3.03 0.14
N THR A 54 -7.28 2.56 1.00
CA THR A 54 -8.74 2.74 0.84
C THR A 54 -9.36 3.13 2.19
N PRO A 55 -10.51 3.84 2.19
CA PRO A 55 -11.26 4.07 3.42
C PRO A 55 -11.55 2.75 4.14
N SER A 56 -11.33 2.72 5.45
CA SER A 56 -11.57 1.53 6.24
C SER A 56 -13.06 1.18 6.24
N LYS A 57 -13.35 -0.12 6.19
CA LYS A 57 -14.73 -0.62 6.29
C LYS A 57 -15.26 -0.56 7.72
N GLU A 58 -14.37 -0.56 8.70
CA GLU A 58 -14.72 -0.58 10.13
C GLU A 58 -14.87 0.83 10.70
N SER A 59 -14.10 1.80 10.19
CA SER A 59 -14.10 3.19 10.65
C SER A 59 -14.00 4.16 9.48
N SER A 60 -14.97 5.08 9.37
CA SER A 60 -15.02 6.05 8.26
C SER A 60 -13.90 7.09 8.30
N LEU A 61 -13.13 7.16 9.40
CA LEU A 61 -12.03 8.09 9.58
C LEU A 61 -10.65 7.43 9.42
N GLU A 62 -10.61 6.11 9.20
CA GLU A 62 -9.38 5.36 9.07
C GLU A 62 -9.17 4.92 7.62
N LEU A 63 -7.92 4.61 7.29
CA LEU A 63 -7.51 4.11 6.00
C LEU A 63 -6.87 2.73 6.17
N ASP A 64 -7.33 1.78 5.35
CA ASP A 64 -6.75 0.45 5.26
C ASP A 64 -5.65 0.43 4.19
N ILE A 65 -4.49 -0.12 4.55
CA ILE A 65 -3.38 -0.39 3.63
C ILE A 65 -3.45 -1.85 3.21
N THR A 66 -3.46 -2.13 1.92
CA THR A 66 -3.48 -3.49 1.38
C THR A 66 -2.41 -3.68 0.31
N PHE A 67 -1.71 -4.81 0.34
CA PHE A 67 -0.75 -5.23 -0.68
C PHE A 67 -1.24 -6.47 -1.41
N PHE A 68 -1.20 -6.41 -2.74
CA PHE A 68 -1.49 -7.55 -3.60
C PHE A 68 -0.22 -8.04 -4.28
N TYR A 69 0.14 -9.28 -3.98
CA TYR A 69 1.33 -9.95 -4.47
C TYR A 69 1.09 -10.72 -5.77
N ARG A 70 2.16 -11.33 -6.30
CA ARG A 70 2.13 -12.08 -7.57
C ARG A 70 1.05 -13.16 -7.60
N ASP A 71 0.84 -13.86 -6.49
CA ASP A 71 -0.13 -14.94 -6.43
C ASP A 71 -1.56 -14.42 -6.60
N HIS A 72 -1.93 -13.36 -5.88
CA HIS A 72 -3.21 -12.67 -6.05
C HIS A 72 -3.43 -12.25 -7.52
N ILE A 73 -2.42 -11.61 -8.12
CA ILE A 73 -2.50 -11.14 -9.51
C ILE A 73 -2.64 -12.32 -10.48
N SER A 74 -1.94 -13.41 -10.23
CA SER A 74 -1.99 -14.62 -11.06
C SER A 74 -3.34 -15.31 -10.96
N GLU A 75 -3.92 -15.36 -9.76
CA GLU A 75 -5.28 -15.86 -9.53
C GLU A 75 -6.31 -15.02 -10.27
N TRP A 76 -6.23 -13.69 -10.16
CA TRP A 76 -7.13 -12.78 -10.90
C TRP A 76 -7.02 -12.97 -12.41
N ALA A 77 -5.78 -13.06 -12.93
CA ALA A 77 -5.55 -13.27 -14.35
C ALA A 77 -6.10 -14.62 -14.84
N LYS A 78 -6.00 -15.69 -14.04
CA LYS A 78 -6.65 -16.98 -14.31
C LYS A 78 -8.17 -16.84 -14.31
N SER A 79 -8.75 -16.20 -13.29
CA SER A 79 -10.21 -15.98 -13.18
C SER A 79 -10.77 -15.14 -14.33
N MET A 80 -9.96 -14.26 -14.91
CA MET A 80 -10.32 -13.46 -16.09
C MET A 80 -10.07 -14.16 -17.43
N GLY A 81 -9.57 -15.39 -17.43
CA GLY A 81 -9.26 -16.14 -18.66
C GLY A 81 -8.05 -15.59 -19.43
N LEU A 82 -7.20 -14.79 -18.79
CA LEU A 82 -5.99 -14.23 -19.40
C LEU A 82 -4.80 -15.20 -19.35
N ILE A 83 -4.84 -16.15 -18.41
CA ILE A 83 -3.83 -17.19 -18.25
C ILE A 83 -4.54 -18.54 -18.21
N ASN A 84 -4.23 -19.41 -19.18
CA ASN A 84 -4.73 -20.78 -19.15
C ASN A 84 -3.99 -21.59 -18.09
N THR A 85 -4.72 -22.28 -17.23
CA THR A 85 -4.20 -23.39 -16.44
C THR A 85 -3.92 -24.54 -17.40
N LYS A 86 -2.65 -24.75 -17.78
CA LYS A 86 -2.24 -26.00 -18.40
C LYS A 86 -2.19 -27.11 -17.35
#